data_AF-A0A8C0XGI7-F1
#
_entry.id   AF-A0A8C0XGI7-F1
#
_cell.length_a   1.000
_cell.length_b   1.000
_cell.length_c   1.000
_cell.angle_alpha   90.00
_cell.angle_beta   90.00
_cell.angle_gamma   90.00
#
_symmetry.space_group_name_H-M   'P 1'
#
loop_
_entity.id
_entity.type
_entity.pdbx_description
1 polymer ?
#
loop_
_entity_poly.entity_id
_entity_poly.type
_entity_poly.pdbx_seq_one_letter_code
_entity_poly.pdbx_strand_id
1 'polypeptide(L)'
;MDKGGIGQYKSKELRKCCEDGMRDNPMRFTCQRRARFISQGEACVKAFMDCCTYLAQLREQHRREGKLGLARSESHLGGDSGGGEGHTCQYVENGGAPV
;
A
#
# COMPACT_ATOMS: atom_id res chain seq x y z
N MET A 1 3.76 16.43 -5.48
CA MET A 1 5.09 15.87 -5.14
C MET A 1 4.91 14.82 -4.05
N ASP A 2 4.96 13.54 -4.41
CA ASP A 2 5.00 12.39 -3.49
C ASP A 2 6.29 12.38 -2.67
N LYS A 3 6.31 13.14 -1.56
CA LYS A 3 7.44 13.26 -0.63
C LYS A 3 7.61 12.04 0.31
N GLY A 4 7.12 10.86 -0.09
CA GLY A 4 7.10 9.65 0.76
C GLY A 4 7.64 8.37 0.11
N GLY A 5 8.16 8.44 -1.12
CA GLY A 5 8.64 7.28 -1.87
C GLY A 5 10.15 7.01 -1.71
N ILE A 6 10.59 5.79 -2.02
CA ILE A 6 12.01 5.35 -1.92
C ILE A 6 12.99 6.31 -2.61
N GLY A 7 12.57 6.97 -3.69
CA GLY A 7 13.39 7.88 -4.50
C GLY A 7 13.99 9.06 -3.74
N GLN A 8 13.49 9.39 -2.55
CA GLN A 8 14.03 10.48 -1.73
C GLN A 8 15.31 10.13 -0.97
N TYR A 9 15.65 8.85 -0.83
CA TYR A 9 16.84 8.40 -0.10
C TYR A 9 18.01 8.14 -1.07
N LYS A 10 19.11 8.87 -0.88
CA LYS A 10 20.35 8.71 -1.67
C LYS A 10 21.15 7.47 -1.28
N SER A 11 21.17 7.13 0.02
CA SER A 11 21.87 5.95 0.51
C SER A 11 21.08 4.67 0.21
N LYS A 12 21.77 3.65 -0.30
CA LYS A 12 21.22 2.31 -0.53
C LYS A 12 20.65 1.70 0.77
N GLU A 13 21.29 1.95 1.89
CA GLU A 13 20.85 1.45 3.20
C GLU A 13 19.52 2.08 3.61
N LEU A 14 19.37 3.40 3.43
CA LEU A 14 18.13 4.10 3.74
C LEU A 14 16.99 3.72 2.79
N ARG A 15 17.30 3.45 1.51
CA ARG A 15 16.33 2.91 0.56
C ARG A 15 15.81 1.54 1.02
N LYS A 16 16.71 0.66 1.48
CA LYS A 16 16.33 -0.65 2.03
C LYS A 16 15.43 -0.50 3.27
N CYS A 17 15.74 0.42 4.17
CA CYS A 17 14.90 0.72 5.33
C CYS A 17 13.49 1.19 4.94
N CYS A 18 13.40 2.03 3.91
CA CYS A 18 12.13 2.48 3.33
C CYS A 18 11.34 1.32 2.69
N GLU A 19 12.01 0.47 1.90
CA GLU A 19 11.44 -0.75 1.31
C GLU A 19 10.89 -1.68 2.39
N ASP A 20 11.63 -1.89 3.48
CA ASP A 20 11.17 -2.67 4.64
C ASP A 20 9.92 -2.06 5.27
N GLY A 21 9.82 -0.72 5.31
CA GLY A 21 8.63 0.03 5.74
C GLY A 21 7.38 -0.29 4.91
N MET A 22 7.57 -0.55 3.62
CA MET A 22 6.52 -0.77 2.63
C MET A 22 6.11 -2.23 2.43
N ARG A 23 6.78 -3.17 3.10
CA ARG A 23 6.37 -4.58 3.04
C ARG A 23 4.93 -4.78 3.50
N ASP A 24 4.31 -5.84 2.98
CA ASP A 24 2.97 -6.24 3.41
C ASP A 24 2.93 -6.50 4.91
N ASN A 25 1.78 -6.16 5.49
CA ASN A 25 1.56 -6.24 6.93
C ASN A 25 0.24 -6.98 7.19
N PRO A 26 0.21 -8.31 6.99
CA PRO A 26 -1.01 -9.11 7.17
C PRO A 26 -1.61 -8.95 8.57
N MET A 27 -0.74 -8.81 9.58
CA MET A 27 -1.11 -8.62 11.00
C MET A 27 -1.59 -7.20 11.33
N ARG A 28 -1.57 -6.27 10.37
CA ARG A 28 -2.03 -4.87 10.49
C ARG A 28 -1.44 -4.09 11.67
N PHE A 29 -0.19 -4.37 12.03
CA PHE A 29 0.52 -3.61 13.07
C PHE A 29 0.82 -2.18 12.62
N THR A 30 0.76 -1.22 13.54
CA THR A 30 1.09 0.17 13.22
C THR A 30 2.56 0.30 12.81
N CYS A 31 2.87 1.32 12.01
CA CYS A 31 4.26 1.63 11.63
C CYS A 31 5.15 1.79 12.87
N GLN A 32 4.64 2.46 13.90
CA GLN A 32 5.36 2.63 15.16
C GLN A 32 5.65 1.31 15.87
N ARG A 33 4.72 0.35 15.85
CA ARG A 33 4.96 -0.98 16.43
C ARG A 33 6.03 -1.73 15.65
N ARG A 34 6.01 -1.66 14.32
CA ARG A 34 7.00 -2.32 13.46
C ARG A 34 8.39 -1.68 13.59
N ALA A 35 8.45 -0.36 13.76
CA ALA A 35 9.69 0.39 13.90
C ALA A 35 10.50 0.04 15.17
N ARG A 36 9.84 -0.49 16.21
CA ARG A 36 10.50 -0.94 17.46
C ARG A 36 11.50 -2.09 17.24
N PHE A 37 11.40 -2.79 16.12
CA PHE A 37 12.25 -3.94 15.80
C PHE A 37 13.43 -3.58 14.88
N ILE A 38 13.64 -2.30 14.59
CA ILE A 38 14.70 -1.81 13.71
C ILE A 38 15.94 -1.50 14.57
N SER A 39 17.03 -2.21 14.30
CA SER A 39 18.30 -2.06 15.03
C SER A 39 19.36 -1.25 14.25
N GLN A 40 19.05 -0.85 13.02
CA GLN A 40 20.00 -0.21 12.08
C GLN A 40 20.24 1.29 12.35
N GLY A 41 19.73 1.80 13.47
CA GLY A 41 19.91 3.19 13.89
C GLY A 41 18.78 4.14 13.49
N GLU A 42 18.84 5.36 14.01
CA GLU A 42 17.76 6.34 13.93
C GLU A 42 17.41 6.75 12.50
N ALA A 43 18.42 6.91 11.63
CA ALA A 43 18.19 7.26 10.24
C ALA A 43 17.37 6.19 9.50
N CYS A 44 17.62 4.91 9.81
CA CYS A 44 16.83 3.79 9.26
C CYS A 44 15.41 3.77 9.83
N VAL A 45 15.26 3.96 11.14
CA VAL A 45 13.94 4.07 11.80
C VAL A 45 13.11 5.17 11.16
N LYS A 46 13.72 6.34 10.91
CA LYS A 46 13.06 7.45 10.25
C LYS A 46 12.65 7.10 8.81
N ALA A 47 13.58 6.55 8.01
CA ALA A 47 13.29 6.17 6.63
C ALA A 47 12.16 5.11 6.53
N PHE A 48 12.19 4.13 7.44
CA PHE A 48 11.13 3.14 7.57
C PHE A 48 9.79 3.77 7.92
N MET A 49 9.76 4.66 8.91
CA MET A 49 8.52 5.30 9.38
C MET A 49 7.88 6.18 8.30
N ASP A 50 8.70 6.96 7.60
CA ASP A 50 8.26 7.82 6.50
C ASP A 50 7.54 6.97 5.42
N CYS A 51 8.19 5.91 4.93
CA CYS A 51 7.65 5.09 3.85
C CYS A 51 6.51 4.15 4.30
N CYS A 52 6.58 3.62 5.52
CA CYS A 52 5.48 2.82 6.08
C CYS A 52 4.19 3.64 6.19
N THR A 53 4.29 4.87 6.67
CA THR A 53 3.14 5.76 6.85
C THR A 53 2.56 6.17 5.50
N TYR A 54 3.42 6.52 4.55
CA TYR A 54 3.03 6.83 3.17
C TYR A 54 2.23 5.69 2.54
N LEU A 55 2.74 4.44 2.58
CA LEU A 55 2.04 3.30 2.02
C LEU A 55 0.73 2.98 2.76
N ALA A 56 0.69 3.15 4.09
CA ALA A 56 -0.53 2.96 4.86
C ALA A 56 -1.63 3.94 4.44
N GLN A 57 -1.27 5.21 4.19
CA GLN A 57 -2.19 6.23 3.68
C GLN A 57 -2.67 5.88 2.27
N LEU A 58 -1.77 5.48 1.39
CA LEU A 58 -2.11 5.08 0.01
C LEU A 58 -3.09 3.89 0.00
N ARG A 59 -2.81 2.84 0.79
CA ARG A 59 -3.70 1.67 0.95
C ARG A 59 -5.09 2.09 1.48
N GLU A 60 -5.13 3.00 2.44
CA GLU A 60 -6.38 3.51 3.01
C GLU A 60 -7.18 4.36 2.00
N GLN A 61 -6.50 5.18 1.20
CA GLN A 61 -7.11 5.95 0.13
C GLN A 61 -7.73 5.03 -0.92
N HIS A 62 -6.97 4.05 -1.43
CA HIS A 62 -7.50 3.05 -2.37
C HIS A 62 -8.69 2.27 -1.79
N ARG A 63 -8.66 1.95 -0.48
CA ARG A 63 -9.79 1.30 0.19
C ARG A 63 -11.02 2.21 0.24
N ARG A 64 -10.85 3.53 0.39
CA ARG A 64 -11.96 4.51 0.38
C ARG A 64 -12.53 4.68 -1.03
N GLU A 65 -11.67 4.86 -2.03
CA GLU A 65 -12.06 4.98 -3.44
C GLU A 65 -12.79 3.72 -3.92
N GLY A 66 -12.27 2.53 -3.61
CA GLY A 66 -12.93 1.27 -3.92
C GLY A 66 -14.29 1.08 -3.23
N LYS A 67 -14.50 1.66 -2.03
CA LYS A 67 -15.81 1.66 -1.37
C LYS A 67 -16.79 2.63 -1.99
N LEU A 68 -16.33 3.79 -2.47
CA LEU A 68 -17.16 4.79 -3.14
C LEU A 68 -17.69 4.27 -4.49
N GLY A 69 -16.96 3.37 -5.16
CA GLY A 69 -17.39 2.71 -6.41
C GLY A 69 -18.38 1.54 -6.28
N LEU A 70 -18.81 1.17 -5.06
CA LEU A 70 -19.72 0.04 -4.80
C LEU A 70 -21.10 0.48 -4.28
N ALA A 71 -21.43 1.78 -4.33
CA ALA A 71 -22.76 2.26 -3.96
C ALA A 71 -23.80 1.77 -4.98
N ARG A 72 -24.56 0.75 -4.60
CA ARG A 72 -25.70 0.24 -5.38
C ARG A 72 -26.79 1.32 -5.44
N SER A 73 -27.10 1.82 -6.63
CA SER A 73 -28.36 2.51 -6.90
C SER A 73 -29.48 1.48 -7.00
N GLU A 74 -30.38 1.47 -6.02
CA GLU A 74 -31.61 0.67 -6.05
C GLU A 74 -32.67 1.44 -6.85
N SER A 75 -32.91 1.05 -8.10
CA SER A 75 -34.15 1.38 -8.81
C SER A 75 -34.42 0.37 -9.93
N HIS A 76 -35.33 -0.56 -9.61
CA HIS A 76 -36.32 -1.22 -10.47
C HIS A 76 -35.88 -1.93 -11.77
N LEU A 77 -36.06 -3.26 -11.75
CA LEU A 77 -36.48 -4.17 -12.84
C LEU A 77 -35.81 -4.05 -14.23
N GLY A 78 -35.00 -5.06 -14.58
CA GLY A 78 -34.90 -5.59 -15.95
C GLY A 78 -33.51 -5.63 -16.61
N GLY A 79 -33.13 -6.81 -17.12
CA GLY A 79 -32.44 -6.97 -18.41
C GLY A 79 -30.93 -6.75 -18.54
N ASP A 80 -30.20 -7.88 -18.62
CA ASP A 80 -29.12 -8.26 -19.54
C ASP A 80 -28.02 -7.29 -20.07
N SER A 81 -26.79 -7.83 -20.05
CA SER A 81 -25.61 -7.61 -20.91
C SER A 81 -24.92 -6.24 -21.01
N GLY A 82 -23.65 -6.24 -20.55
CA GLY A 82 -22.53 -5.81 -21.40
C GLY A 82 -21.82 -4.50 -21.05
N GLY A 83 -20.55 -4.62 -20.65
CA GLY A 83 -19.51 -3.63 -20.97
C GLY A 83 -19.25 -2.55 -19.93
N GLY A 84 -18.37 -2.83 -18.97
CA GLY A 84 -17.74 -1.81 -18.14
C GLY A 84 -16.32 -2.24 -17.81
N GLU A 85 -15.34 -1.58 -18.42
CA GLU A 85 -13.91 -1.76 -18.18
C GLU A 85 -13.57 -1.38 -16.73
N GLY A 86 -13.83 -2.29 -15.81
CA GLY A 86 -13.31 -2.23 -14.47
C GLY A 86 -11.80 -2.40 -14.58
N HIS A 87 -11.05 -1.33 -14.36
CA HIS A 87 -9.66 -1.47 -13.95
C HIS A 87 -9.66 -2.18 -12.59
N THR A 88 -9.69 -3.51 -12.64
CA THR A 88 -9.56 -4.36 -11.48
C THR A 88 -8.20 -4.05 -10.90
N CYS A 89 -8.14 -3.50 -9.69
CA CYS A 89 -6.95 -3.68 -8.87
C CYS A 89 -6.89 -5.18 -8.57
N GLN A 90 -6.18 -5.94 -9.42
CA GLN A 90 -5.82 -7.32 -9.11
C GLN A 90 -5.12 -7.30 -7.76
N TYR A 91 -5.73 -7.96 -6.77
CA TYR A 91 -4.99 -8.59 -5.70
C TYR A 91 -3.93 -9.45 -6.38
N VAL A 92 -2.65 -9.05 -6.31
CA VAL A 92 -1.57 -10.00 -6.55
C VAL A 92 -1.53 -10.92 -5.34
N GLU A 93 -2.35 -11.97 -5.37
CA GLU A 93 -2.17 -13.11 -4.50
C GLU A 93 -0.82 -13.74 -4.84
N ASN A 94 0.07 -13.75 -3.85
CA ASN A 94 1.31 -14.50 -3.74
C ASN A 94 1.47 -15.69 -4.71
N GLY A 95 2.57 -15.74 -5.47
CA GLY A 95 3.07 -17.00 -6.02
C GLY A 95 4.05 -16.86 -7.18
N GLY A 96 5.35 -17.03 -6.91
CA GLY A 96 6.33 -17.49 -7.89
C GLY A 96 7.15 -16.41 -8.62
N ALA A 97 8.40 -16.24 -8.20
CA ALA A 97 9.45 -15.75 -9.09
C ALA A 97 9.77 -16.86 -10.11
N PRO A 98 9.83 -16.60 -11.43
CA PRO A 98 10.41 -17.56 -12.35
C PRO A 98 11.95 -17.50 -12.26
N VAL A 99 12.55 -18.68 -12.28
CA VAL A 99 13.94 -18.90 -12.71
C VAL A 99 14.08 -18.57 -14.19
#